data_AF-A0A2E7UKG1-F1
#
_entry.id   AF-A0A2E7UKG1-F1
#
_cell.length_a   1.000
_cell.length_b   1.000
_cell.length_c   1.000
_cell.angle_alpha   90.00
_cell.angle_beta   90.00
_cell.angle_gamma   90.00
#
_symmetry.space_group_name_H-M   'P 1'
#
loop_
_entity.id
_entity.type
_entity.pdbx_description
1 polymer ?
#
loop_
_entity_poly.entity_id
_entity_poly.type
_entity_poly.pdbx_seq_one_letter_code
_entity_poly.pdbx_strand_id
1 'polypeptide(L)'
;MDNAPVVENSIVLNVGDMLQRWSNDTLRSTNHRVVNTNITKARYSMPYFVDPGRDVMIENITNRPPLYQPISAYDYLKWRLAQSYLDDKYQVNEKVGIEGKKYIPKE
;
A
#
# COMPACT_ATOMS: atom_id res chain seq x y z
N MET A 1 -14.06 -13.91 -8.49
CA MET A 1 -14.08 -12.59 -7.84
C MET A 1 -15.43 -12.01 -8.11
N ASP A 2 -16.19 -11.74 -7.07
CA ASP A 2 -17.53 -11.19 -7.20
C ASP A 2 -17.46 -9.69 -7.45
N ASN A 3 -18.48 -9.14 -8.13
CA ASN A 3 -18.56 -7.72 -8.41
C ASN A 3 -19.06 -6.98 -7.17
N ALA A 4 -18.43 -5.85 -6.84
CA ALA A 4 -19.00 -4.89 -5.89
C ALA A 4 -20.07 -4.04 -6.60
N PRO A 5 -21.37 -4.18 -6.28
CA PRO A 5 -22.42 -3.40 -6.92
C PRO A 5 -22.33 -1.92 -6.51
N VAL A 6 -22.79 -1.03 -7.40
CA VAL A 6 -22.92 0.39 -7.06
C VAL A 6 -24.19 0.57 -6.25
N VAL A 7 -24.04 1.00 -4.99
CA VAL A 7 -25.14 1.31 -4.08
C VAL A 7 -25.11 2.81 -3.78
N GLU A 8 -26.24 3.49 -3.99
CA GLU A 8 -26.34 4.94 -3.78
C GLU A 8 -26.09 5.32 -2.30
N ASN A 9 -25.45 6.47 -2.08
CA ASN A 9 -25.13 6.98 -0.74
C ASN A 9 -24.33 6.00 0.13
N SER A 10 -23.48 5.19 -0.49
CA SER A 10 -22.66 4.19 0.21
C SER A 10 -21.19 4.32 -0.13
N ILE A 11 -20.35 3.71 0.72
CA ILE A 11 -18.94 3.48 0.46
C ILE A 11 -18.66 1.99 0.54
N VAL A 12 -17.67 1.54 -0.24
CA VAL A 12 -17.11 0.19 -0.09
C VAL A 12 -15.95 0.26 0.90
N LEU A 13 -16.03 -0.52 1.98
CA LEU A 13 -14.97 -0.63 2.98
C LEU A 13 -14.28 -1.99 2.84
N ASN A 14 -12.95 -1.97 2.71
CA ASN A 14 -12.12 -3.16 2.62
C ASN A 14 -11.05 -3.17 3.70
N VAL A 15 -10.54 -4.36 4.00
CA VAL A 15 -9.36 -4.55 4.86
C VAL A 15 -8.10 -4.37 4.02
N GLY A 16 -7.13 -3.64 4.57
CA GLY A 16 -5.79 -3.48 4.00
C GLY A 16 -4.73 -4.35 4.69
N ASP A 17 -3.54 -4.39 4.11
CA ASP A 17 -2.48 -5.32 4.52
C ASP A 17 -1.99 -5.11 5.97
N MET A 18 -1.89 -3.87 6.44
CA MET A 18 -1.42 -3.59 7.80
C MET A 18 -2.39 -4.14 8.86
N LEU A 19 -3.71 -4.01 8.62
CA LEU A 19 -4.74 -4.58 9.49
C LEU A 19 -4.76 -6.11 9.43
N GLN A 20 -4.47 -6.69 8.26
CA GLN A 20 -4.29 -8.14 8.15
C GLN A 20 -3.14 -8.64 9.04
N ARG A 21 -2.00 -7.96 9.03
CA ARG A 21 -0.84 -8.33 9.86
C ARG A 21 -1.12 -8.18 11.35
N TRP A 22 -1.76 -7.09 11.79
CA TRP A 22 -2.19 -6.91 13.17
C TRP A 22 -3.15 -8.02 13.63
N SER A 23 -4.19 -8.28 12.84
CA SER A 23 -5.20 -9.29 13.17
C SER A 23 -4.75 -10.74 12.95
N ASN A 24 -3.49 -10.93 12.53
CA ASN A 24 -2.88 -12.22 12.27
C ASN A 24 -3.74 -13.09 11.34
N ASP A 25 -4.14 -12.52 10.20
CA ASP A 25 -5.00 -13.11 9.15
C ASP A 25 -6.46 -13.40 9.55
N THR A 26 -6.93 -12.91 10.70
CA THR A 26 -8.37 -12.95 11.04
C THR A 26 -9.17 -12.05 10.11
N LEU A 27 -8.66 -10.84 9.85
CA LEU A 27 -9.14 -9.95 8.79
C LEU A 27 -8.14 -10.04 7.64
N ARG A 28 -8.60 -10.33 6.42
CA ARG A 28 -7.72 -10.51 5.27
C ARG A 28 -7.82 -9.35 4.31
N SER A 29 -6.67 -8.87 3.87
CA SER A 29 -6.55 -7.86 2.84
C SER A 29 -7.26 -8.33 1.58
N THR A 30 -8.13 -7.48 1.06
CA THR A 30 -9.04 -7.87 -0.02
C THR A 30 -8.34 -7.68 -1.37
N ASN A 31 -8.07 -8.77 -2.07
CA ASN A 31 -7.64 -8.69 -3.47
C ASN A 31 -8.76 -8.09 -4.32
N HIS A 32 -8.48 -6.97 -4.97
CA HIS A 32 -9.46 -6.26 -5.80
C HIS A 32 -8.80 -5.75 -7.08
N ARG A 33 -9.61 -5.61 -8.13
CA ARG A 33 -9.18 -5.06 -9.42
C ARG A 33 -10.26 -4.18 -10.01
N VAL A 34 -9.86 -3.19 -10.80
CA VAL A 34 -10.78 -2.38 -11.61
C VAL A 34 -10.83 -2.96 -13.01
N VAL A 35 -12.04 -3.23 -13.49
CA VAL A 35 -12.30 -3.57 -14.90
C VAL A 35 -13.21 -2.49 -15.46
N ASN A 36 -12.78 -1.83 -16.54
CA ASN A 36 -13.65 -0.89 -17.25
C ASN A 36 -14.54 -1.69 -18.21
N THR A 37 -15.81 -1.87 -17.86
CA THR A 37 -16.77 -2.62 -18.67
C THR A 37 -17.41 -1.77 -19.77
N ASN A 38 -17.26 -0.45 -19.73
CA ASN A 38 -17.82 0.45 -20.75
C ASN A 38 -16.76 1.47 -21.19
N ILE A 39 -16.13 1.19 -22.34
CA ILE A 39 -15.03 2.01 -22.86
C ILE A 39 -15.47 3.42 -23.30
N THR A 40 -16.76 3.66 -23.50
CA THR A 40 -17.29 4.96 -23.94
C THR A 40 -17.75 5.85 -22.78
N LYS A 41 -17.78 5.33 -21.55
CA LYS A 41 -18.16 6.10 -20.35
C LYS A 41 -16.99 6.22 -19.39
N ALA A 42 -16.73 7.44 -18.93
CA ALA A 42 -15.79 7.68 -17.85
C ALA A 42 -16.32 7.06 -16.54
N ARG A 43 -15.42 6.42 -15.79
CA ARG A 43 -15.67 5.92 -14.43
C ARG A 43 -14.78 6.70 -13.46
N TYR A 44 -15.39 7.35 -12.49
CA TYR A 44 -14.67 8.04 -11.42
C TYR A 44 -14.69 7.20 -10.14
N SER A 45 -13.57 7.18 -9.43
CA SER A 45 -13.46 6.57 -8.10
C SER A 45 -12.45 7.37 -7.28
N MET A 46 -12.75 7.57 -6.00
CA MET A 46 -11.90 8.30 -5.07
C MET A 46 -11.50 7.37 -3.92
N PRO A 47 -10.45 6.53 -4.09
CA PRO A 47 -10.01 5.66 -3.01
C PRO A 47 -9.40 6.49 -1.89
N TYR A 48 -9.63 6.06 -0.65
CA TYR A 48 -9.05 6.65 0.54
C TYR A 48 -8.48 5.54 1.43
N PHE A 49 -7.27 5.76 1.93
CA PHE A 49 -6.54 4.80 2.76
C PHE A 49 -6.39 5.36 4.17
N VAL A 50 -6.74 4.56 5.16
CA VAL A 50 -6.53 4.87 6.58
C VAL A 50 -5.41 3.97 7.07
N ASP A 51 -4.23 4.57 7.23
CA ASP A 51 -3.04 3.89 7.73
C ASP A 51 -2.74 4.32 9.18
N PRO A 52 -2.06 3.47 9.96
CA PRO A 52 -1.53 3.84 11.26
C PRO A 52 -0.51 4.99 11.16
N GLY A 53 -0.23 5.62 12.30
CA GLY A 53 0.89 6.55 12.40
C GLY A 53 2.21 5.89 11.97
N ARG A 54 3.11 6.66 11.37
CA ARG A 54 4.35 6.15 10.75
C ARG A 54 5.20 5.27 11.68
N ASP A 55 5.32 5.68 12.94
CA ASP A 55 6.16 5.02 13.96
C ASP A 55 5.44 3.85 14.66
N VAL A 56 4.17 3.60 14.32
CA VAL A 56 3.40 2.52 14.92
C VAL A 56 3.92 1.19 14.40
N MET A 57 4.20 0.27 15.33
CA MET A 57 4.62 -1.09 15.00
C MET A 57 3.43 -1.96 14.59
N ILE A 58 3.58 -2.59 13.43
CA ILE A 58 2.65 -3.59 12.91
C ILE A 58 3.09 -4.97 13.38
N GLU A 59 2.67 -5.32 14.59
CA GLU A 59 2.90 -6.60 15.23
C GLU A 59 1.58 -7.29 15.60
N ASN A 60 1.59 -8.62 15.66
CA ASN A 60 0.39 -9.41 15.95
C ASN A 60 -0.22 -9.00 17.31
N ILE A 61 -1.47 -8.53 17.29
CA ILE A 61 -2.23 -8.12 18.50
C ILE A 61 -3.13 -9.24 19.05
N THR A 62 -3.06 -10.43 18.47
CA THR A 62 -3.84 -11.61 18.90
C THR A 62 -3.03 -12.50 19.85
N ASN A 63 -3.71 -13.41 20.55
CA ASN A 63 -3.07 -14.40 21.44
C ASN A 63 -2.49 -15.63 20.71
N ARG A 64 -2.37 -15.59 19.38
CA ARG A 64 -1.82 -16.70 18.57
C ARG A 64 -0.35 -16.46 18.23
N PRO A 65 0.43 -17.48 17.86
CA PRO A 65 1.77 -17.27 17.32
C PRO A 65 1.76 -16.31 16.11
N PRO A 66 2.73 -15.38 16.01
CA PRO A 66 2.76 -14.39 14.93
C PRO A 66 3.10 -15.05 13.58
N LEU A 67 2.30 -14.75 12.55
CA LEU A 67 2.58 -15.19 11.17
C LEU A 67 3.60 -14.30 10.45
N TYR A 68 3.83 -13.08 10.96
CA TYR A 68 4.68 -12.07 10.35
C TYR A 68 5.64 -11.49 11.37
N GLN A 69 6.83 -11.10 10.91
CA GLN A 69 7.76 -10.31 11.73
C GLN A 69 7.20 -8.89 11.95
N PRO A 70 7.38 -8.30 13.14
CA PRO A 70 7.06 -6.89 13.38
C PRO A 70 7.75 -5.96 12.37
N ILE A 71 7.06 -4.91 11.94
CA ILE A 71 7.58 -3.88 11.04
C ILE A 71 6.86 -2.56 11.35
N SER A 72 7.53 -1.41 11.21
CA SER A 72 6.84 -0.11 11.35
C SER A 72 5.87 0.11 10.18
N ALA A 73 4.80 0.88 10.41
CA ALA A 73 3.86 1.26 9.35
C ALA A 73 4.59 2.00 8.21
N TYR A 74 5.56 2.84 8.53
CA TYR A 74 6.36 3.56 7.55
C TYR A 74 7.22 2.64 6.67
N ASP A 75 7.95 1.69 7.27
CA ASP A 75 8.78 0.76 6.51
C ASP A 75 7.93 -0.18 5.66
N TYR A 76 6.76 -0.59 6.18
CA TYR A 76 5.81 -1.37 5.40
C TYR A 76 5.30 -0.59 4.18
N LEU A 77 4.91 0.68 4.36
CA LEU A 77 4.47 1.54 3.26
C LEU A 77 5.58 1.72 2.21
N LYS A 78 6.80 2.03 2.64
CA LYS A 78 7.96 2.14 1.73
C LYS A 78 8.18 0.86 0.94
N TRP A 79 8.15 -0.29 1.61
CA TRP A 79 8.31 -1.61 0.99
C TRP A 79 7.19 -1.90 -0.03
N ARG A 80 5.94 -1.53 0.24
CA ARG A 80 4.82 -1.70 -0.70
C ARG A 80 4.90 -0.76 -1.90
N LEU A 81 5.25 0.50 -1.68
CA LEU A 81 5.41 1.47 -2.77
C LEU A 81 6.55 1.04 -3.70
N ALA A 82 7.68 0.58 -3.17
CA ALA A 82 8.79 0.09 -3.97
C ALA A 82 8.42 -1.09 -4.91
N GLN A 83 7.40 -1.89 -4.57
CA GLN A 83 6.89 -2.94 -5.45
C GLN A 83 5.97 -2.44 -6.56
N SER A 84 5.34 -1.28 -6.36
CA SER A 84 4.38 -0.70 -7.32
C SER A 84 5.08 0.18 -8.36
N TYR A 85 6.27 0.70 -8.04
CA TYR A 85 7.11 1.49 -8.94
C TYR A 85 8.33 0.66 -9.35
N LEU A 86 8.23 -0.07 -10.47
CA LEU A 86 9.40 -0.54 -11.19
C LEU A 86 10.03 0.67 -11.89
N ASP A 87 11.11 1.22 -11.32
CA ASP A 87 11.94 2.21 -11.99
C ASP A 87 13.12 1.52 -12.69
N ASP A 88 12.80 0.80 -13.77
CA ASP A 88 13.79 0.12 -14.62
C ASP A 88 14.63 1.11 -15.45
N LYS A 89 14.39 2.42 -15.30
CA LYS A 89 15.08 3.49 -16.04
C LYS A 89 16.06 4.27 -15.18
N TYR A 90 16.11 4.03 -13.87
CA TYR A 90 17.06 4.71 -13.00
C TYR A 90 18.49 4.28 -13.31
N GLN A 91 19.25 5.18 -13.93
CA GLN A 91 20.70 5.05 -14.00
C GLN A 91 21.29 5.62 -12.71
N VAL A 92 21.97 4.76 -11.94
CA VAL A 92 22.68 5.16 -10.72
C VAL A 92 23.67 6.28 -11.07
N ASN A 93 23.53 7.42 -10.42
CA ASN A 93 24.49 8.51 -10.57
C ASN A 93 25.74 8.20 -9.72
N GLU A 94 26.73 7.56 -10.33
CA GLU A 94 27.98 7.13 -9.68
C GLU A 94 28.72 8.29 -8.98
N LYS A 95 28.60 9.52 -9.49
CA LYS A 95 29.25 10.70 -8.89
C LYS A 95 28.63 11.09 -7.54
N VAL A 96 27.33 10.88 -7.37
CA VAL A 96 26.61 11.18 -6.13
C VAL A 96 26.88 10.09 -5.08
N GLY A 97 27.05 8.83 -5.52
CA GLY A 97 27.35 7.69 -4.66
C GLY A 97 28.76 7.71 -4.04
N ILE A 98 29.75 8.26 -4.74
CA ILE A 98 31.15 8.31 -4.25
C ILE A 98 31.34 9.33 -3.12
N GLU A 99 30.58 10.43 -3.11
CA GLU A 99 30.81 11.54 -2.17
C GLU A 99 29.86 11.56 -0.96
N GLY A 100 28.88 10.65 -0.88
CA GLY A 100 27.85 10.66 0.18
C GLY A 100 26.99 11.93 0.21
N LYS A 101 27.11 12.80 -0.80
CA LYS A 101 26.33 14.03 -0.92
C LYS A 101 24.97 13.71 -1.52
N LYS A 102 23.89 14.21 -0.91
CA LYS A 102 22.57 14.18 -1.53
C LYS A 102 22.51 15.28 -2.59
N TYR A 103 22.20 14.92 -3.83
CA TYR A 103 21.94 15.91 -4.88
C TYR A 103 20.53 16.49 -4.67
N ILE A 104 20.45 17.75 -4.27
CA ILE A 104 19.22 18.54 -4.32
C ILE A 104 19.31 19.33 -5.63
N PRO A 105 18.34 19.20 -6.57
CA PRO A 105 18.32 20.02 -7.77
C PRO A 105 18.35 21.49 -7.37
N LYS A 106 19.31 22.25 -7.90
CA LYS A 106 19.22 23.71 -7.84
C LYS A 106 18.11 24.12 -8.80
N GLU A 107 17.21 24.95 -8.31
CA GLU A 107 16.12 25.58 -9.07
C GLU A 107 16.56 26.12 -10.44
#